data_AF-A0A7S4UGW7-F1
#
_entry.id   AF-A0A7S4UGW7-F1
#
_cell.length_a   1.000
_cell.length_b   1.000
_cell.length_c   1.000
_cell.angle_alpha   90.00
_cell.angle_beta   90.00
_cell.angle_gamma   90.00
#
_symmetry.space_group_name_H-M   'P 1'
#
loop_
_entity.id
_entity.type
_entity.pdbx_description
1 polymer ?
#
loop_
_entity_poly.entity_id
_entity_poly.type
_entity_poly.pdbx_seq_one_letter_code
_entity_poly.pdbx_strand_id
1 'polypeptide(L)'
;VKEEVKEGVKEGVKEEVKVKEVKKDSKENEQQEKKEEAKEGRGEQELVEEMKNYFETGEETQYLVKWKNISHLHNEWNTYDELLEYPSTQKLTQYIKSAQATLDWLEEADMDEVEQLQIDLELRREELQTYTEVDRVISSRSGVASRESDDNTEYLVKWKNLPYDVCTWETSDVLKS
;
A
#
# COMPACT_ATOMS: atom_id res chain seq x y z
N VAL A 1 -65.27 50.34 -50.48
CA VAL A 1 -65.93 49.07 -50.81
C VAL A 1 -65.32 48.01 -49.91
N LYS A 2 -66.13 47.48 -48.98
CA LYS A 2 -66.12 46.12 -48.36
C LYS A 2 -64.80 45.61 -47.73
N GLU A 3 -64.75 45.42 -46.39
CA GLU A 3 -65.12 44.18 -45.64
C GLU A 3 -64.13 43.03 -45.93
N GLU A 4 -63.57 42.21 -45.04
CA GLU A 4 -63.72 41.82 -43.62
C GLU A 4 -62.40 41.08 -43.25
N VAL A 5 -61.75 41.26 -42.09
CA VAL A 5 -61.99 40.61 -40.78
C VAL A 5 -62.00 39.07 -40.79
N LYS A 6 -61.04 38.47 -40.06
CA LYS A 6 -61.18 37.37 -39.08
C LYS A 6 -59.80 37.13 -38.43
N GLU A 7 -59.57 37.62 -37.22
CA GLU A 7 -59.96 37.07 -35.90
C GLU A 7 -59.11 35.89 -35.41
N GLY A 8 -58.52 36.10 -34.24
CA GLY A 8 -57.75 35.15 -33.44
C GLY A 8 -57.11 35.86 -32.25
N VAL A 9 -57.95 36.32 -31.31
CA VAL A 9 -57.57 37.00 -30.05
C VAL A 9 -57.37 35.95 -28.94
N LYS A 10 -56.56 36.34 -27.93
CA LYS A 10 -56.54 35.96 -26.50
C LYS A 10 -55.30 35.15 -26.09
N GLU A 11 -54.63 35.38 -24.97
CA GLU A 11 -54.75 36.27 -23.81
C GLU A 11 -53.35 36.18 -23.12
N GLY A 12 -52.78 37.25 -22.58
CA GLY A 12 -52.75 37.42 -21.13
C GLY A 12 -51.41 37.02 -20.45
N VAL A 13 -50.55 38.02 -20.25
CA VAL A 13 -49.69 38.33 -19.07
C VAL A 13 -49.27 37.18 -18.13
N LYS A 14 -47.95 37.06 -17.88
CA LYS A 14 -47.31 37.19 -16.54
C LYS A 14 -45.79 37.15 -16.60
N GLU A 15 -45.18 38.17 -15.98
CA GLU A 15 -43.81 38.15 -15.47
C GLU A 15 -43.62 36.95 -14.52
N GLU A 16 -42.49 36.26 -14.64
CA GLU A 16 -41.83 35.62 -13.50
C GLU A 16 -40.33 35.50 -13.82
N VAL A 17 -39.57 36.56 -13.52
CA VAL A 17 -38.12 36.44 -13.35
C VAL A 17 -37.89 35.68 -12.05
N LYS A 18 -37.74 34.36 -12.13
CA LYS A 18 -37.28 33.53 -11.01
C LYS A 18 -35.77 33.68 -10.85
N VAL A 19 -35.36 34.61 -10.00
CA VAL A 19 -34.04 34.55 -9.33
C VAL A 19 -34.10 33.38 -8.34
N LYS A 20 -33.58 32.21 -8.72
CA LYS A 20 -33.38 31.08 -7.79
C LYS A 20 -31.97 31.14 -7.23
N GLU A 21 -31.91 31.50 -5.96
CA GLU A 21 -30.90 31.24 -4.93
C GLU A 21 -29.56 30.60 -5.37
N VAL A 22 -28.54 31.44 -5.62
CA VAL A 22 -27.12 31.03 -5.75
C VAL A 22 -26.43 30.92 -4.38
N LYS A 23 -27.16 30.57 -3.31
CA LYS A 23 -26.62 30.58 -1.92
C LYS A 23 -26.70 29.25 -1.18
N LYS A 24 -27.32 28.22 -1.77
CA LYS A 24 -27.47 26.90 -1.13
C LYS A 24 -26.38 25.91 -1.56
N ASP A 25 -25.98 25.94 -2.82
CA ASP A 25 -24.99 25.00 -3.38
C ASP A 25 -23.57 25.22 -2.81
N SER A 26 -23.20 26.45 -2.46
CA SER A 26 -21.89 26.74 -1.89
C SER A 26 -21.69 26.17 -0.49
N LYS A 27 -22.75 26.12 0.33
CA LYS A 27 -22.66 25.60 1.70
C LYS A 27 -22.65 24.08 1.76
N GLU A 28 -23.35 23.41 0.84
CA GLU A 28 -23.33 21.96 0.74
C GLU A 28 -22.00 21.46 0.17
N ASN A 29 -21.41 22.17 -0.81
CA ASN A 29 -20.08 21.85 -1.34
C ASN A 29 -18.97 22.08 -0.30
N GLU A 30 -19.02 23.20 0.44
CA GLU A 30 -18.06 23.51 1.50
C GLU A 30 -18.19 22.57 2.73
N GLN A 31 -19.38 22.00 2.97
CA GLN A 31 -19.58 20.97 4.01
C GLN A 31 -19.14 19.58 3.56
N GLN A 32 -19.12 19.32 2.25
CA GLN A 32 -18.66 18.05 1.68
C GLN A 32 -17.12 18.02 1.62
N GLU A 33 -16.50 19.11 1.15
CA GLU A 33 -15.03 19.30 1.19
C GLU A 33 -14.51 19.18 2.64
N LYS A 34 -15.12 19.88 3.60
CA LYS A 34 -14.72 19.77 5.02
C LYS A 34 -14.92 18.38 5.62
N LYS A 35 -15.82 17.56 5.08
CA LYS A 35 -16.02 16.18 5.52
C LYS A 35 -15.01 15.22 4.91
N GLU A 36 -14.58 15.48 3.67
CA GLU A 36 -13.52 14.73 3.00
C GLU A 36 -12.17 15.06 3.63
N GLU A 37 -11.84 16.35 3.80
CA GLU A 37 -10.64 16.83 4.52
C GLU A 37 -10.57 16.28 5.96
N ALA A 38 -11.70 16.24 6.69
CA ALA A 38 -11.73 15.69 8.05
C ALA A 38 -11.63 14.16 8.11
N LYS A 39 -11.90 13.46 7.01
CA LYS A 39 -11.78 12.00 6.91
C LYS A 39 -10.38 11.59 6.44
N GLU A 40 -9.78 12.40 5.59
CA GLU A 40 -8.40 12.31 5.10
C GLU A 40 -7.40 12.58 6.23
N GLY A 41 -7.55 13.72 6.93
CA GLY A 41 -6.74 14.04 8.12
C GLY A 41 -6.90 13.06 9.28
N ARG A 42 -7.97 12.25 9.30
CA ARG A 42 -8.14 11.16 10.27
C ARG A 42 -7.31 9.93 9.93
N GLY A 43 -7.19 9.56 8.65
CA GLY A 43 -6.34 8.45 8.20
C GLY A 43 -4.86 8.77 8.38
N GLU A 44 -4.47 10.03 8.20
CA GLU A 44 -3.11 10.50 8.42
C GLU A 44 -2.71 10.47 9.89
N GLN A 45 -3.54 11.02 10.78
CA GLN A 45 -3.30 10.97 12.22
C GLN A 45 -3.20 9.52 12.72
N GLU A 46 -3.98 8.60 12.14
CA GLU A 46 -3.93 7.18 12.43
C GLU A 46 -2.58 6.57 12.03
N LEU A 47 -2.01 6.94 10.89
CA LEU A 47 -0.73 6.42 10.42
C LEU A 47 0.47 6.93 11.21
N VAL A 48 0.46 8.21 11.61
CA VAL A 48 1.48 8.77 12.51
C VAL A 48 1.44 8.06 13.86
N GLU A 49 0.25 7.87 14.42
CA GLU A 49 0.07 7.20 15.71
C GLU A 49 0.43 5.71 15.64
N GLU A 50 0.06 5.02 14.55
CA GLU A 50 0.41 3.61 14.31
C GLU A 50 1.93 3.43 14.21
N MET A 51 2.60 4.28 13.44
CA MET A 51 4.06 4.29 13.31
C MET A 51 4.73 4.57 14.67
N LYS A 52 4.24 5.55 15.45
CA LYS A 52 4.79 5.83 16.79
C LYS A 52 4.61 4.65 17.74
N ASN A 53 3.41 4.09 17.81
CA ASN A 53 3.09 2.96 18.68
C ASN A 53 3.95 1.72 18.34
N TYR A 54 4.23 1.49 17.05
CA TYR A 54 5.09 0.38 16.60
C TYR A 54 6.53 0.49 17.13
N PHE A 55 7.05 1.71 17.32
CA PHE A 55 8.40 1.93 17.85
C PHE A 55 8.45 2.12 19.38
N GLU A 56 7.38 2.63 20.00
CA GLU A 56 7.31 2.81 21.46
C GLU A 56 7.17 1.49 22.23
N THR A 57 6.55 0.47 21.63
CA THR A 57 6.34 -0.86 22.23
C THR A 57 7.58 -1.76 22.22
N GLY A 58 8.78 -1.20 22.01
CA GLY A 58 10.08 -1.81 21.65
C GLY A 58 10.50 -3.17 22.23
N GLU A 59 9.81 -3.73 23.23
CA GLU A 59 9.98 -5.11 23.71
C GLU A 59 9.26 -6.16 22.84
N GLU A 60 8.23 -5.80 22.05
CA GLU A 60 7.50 -6.72 21.15
C GLU A 60 7.82 -6.53 19.66
N THR A 61 8.73 -5.60 19.32
CA THR A 61 9.04 -5.30 17.91
C THR A 61 9.74 -6.49 17.23
N GLN A 62 9.11 -7.01 16.19
CA GLN A 62 9.65 -8.04 15.32
C GLN A 62 10.01 -7.46 13.96
N TYR A 63 11.05 -8.02 13.33
CA TYR A 63 11.54 -7.64 12.03
C TYR A 63 11.37 -8.79 11.06
N LEU A 64 10.76 -8.54 9.91
CA LEU A 64 10.70 -9.51 8.83
C LEU A 64 12.05 -9.55 8.10
N VAL A 65 12.80 -10.62 8.29
CA VAL A 65 14.18 -10.71 7.79
C VAL A 65 14.24 -11.51 6.51
N LYS A 66 14.84 -10.88 5.49
CA LYS A 66 15.24 -11.55 4.26
C LYS A 66 16.63 -12.13 4.39
N TRP A 67 16.72 -13.46 4.39
CA TRP A 67 17.98 -14.18 4.52
C TRP A 67 18.83 -14.16 3.23
N LYS A 68 20.15 -14.22 3.40
CA LYS A 68 21.07 -14.24 2.25
C LYS A 68 21.05 -15.63 1.62
N ASN A 69 21.01 -15.69 0.29
CA ASN A 69 20.99 -16.92 -0.52
C ASN A 69 19.75 -17.82 -0.29
N ILE A 70 18.70 -17.26 0.29
CA ILE A 70 17.40 -17.91 0.48
C ILE A 70 16.34 -17.02 -0.18
N SER A 71 15.27 -17.63 -0.71
CA SER A 71 14.16 -16.90 -1.32
C SER A 71 13.33 -16.16 -0.28
N HIS A 72 12.48 -15.24 -0.77
CA HIS A 72 11.59 -14.46 0.09
C HIS A 72 10.47 -15.31 0.73
N LEU A 73 10.26 -16.56 0.28
CA LEU A 73 9.30 -17.49 0.89
C LEU A 73 9.67 -17.86 2.32
N HIS A 74 10.96 -17.90 2.62
CA HIS A 74 11.49 -18.31 3.92
C HIS A 74 11.88 -17.09 4.77
N ASN A 75 11.23 -15.94 4.54
CA ASN A 75 11.41 -14.79 5.40
C ASN A 75 10.74 -15.08 6.75
N GLU A 76 11.43 -14.75 7.84
CA GLU A 76 10.98 -15.04 9.20
C GLU A 76 10.88 -13.75 10.00
N TRP A 77 9.94 -13.73 10.94
CA TRP A 77 9.82 -12.66 11.93
C TRP A 77 10.74 -12.97 13.09
N ASN A 78 11.69 -12.06 13.34
CA ASN A 78 12.68 -12.21 14.41
C ASN A 78 12.72 -10.98 15.30
N THR A 79 13.05 -11.17 16.57
CA THR A 79 13.26 -10.05 17.51
C THR A 79 14.64 -9.43 17.35
N TYR A 80 14.85 -8.25 17.93
CA TYR A 80 16.17 -7.62 17.95
C TYR A 80 17.24 -8.53 18.59
N ASP A 81 16.89 -9.18 19.71
CA ASP A 81 17.80 -10.04 20.47
C ASP A 81 18.23 -11.28 19.67
N GLU A 82 17.30 -11.92 18.96
CA GLU A 82 17.61 -13.05 18.08
C GLU A 82 18.57 -12.64 16.95
N LEU A 83 18.40 -11.42 16.41
CA LEU A 83 19.22 -10.93 15.30
C LEU A 83 20.61 -10.47 15.72
N LEU A 84 20.83 -10.16 17.01
CA LEU A 84 22.15 -9.84 17.55
C LEU A 84 23.13 -11.01 17.49
N GLU A 85 22.63 -12.25 17.45
CA GLU A 85 23.46 -13.45 17.33
C GLU A 85 24.10 -13.59 15.94
N TYR A 86 23.61 -12.86 14.93
CA TYR A 86 24.07 -12.96 13.55
C TYR A 86 25.04 -11.85 13.13
N PRO A 87 25.99 -12.10 12.21
CA PRO A 87 26.99 -11.09 11.79
C PRO A 87 26.44 -9.83 11.09
N SER A 88 25.16 -9.81 10.74
CA SER A 88 24.53 -8.75 9.91
C SER A 88 23.87 -7.62 10.70
N THR A 89 24.18 -7.47 11.99
CA THR A 89 23.60 -6.46 12.89
C THR A 89 23.68 -5.02 12.37
N GLN A 90 24.72 -4.67 11.59
CA GLN A 90 24.85 -3.33 11.02
C GLN A 90 23.66 -2.93 10.12
N LYS A 91 23.11 -3.87 9.35
CA LYS A 91 21.94 -3.60 8.50
C LYS A 91 20.70 -3.33 9.34
N LEU A 92 20.52 -4.11 10.41
CA LEU A 92 19.43 -3.93 11.35
C LEU A 92 19.54 -2.58 12.06
N THR A 93 20.72 -2.23 12.57
CA THR A 93 20.96 -0.92 13.19
C THR A 93 20.71 0.22 12.21
N GLN A 94 21.12 0.09 10.95
CA GLN A 94 20.86 1.11 9.93
C GLN A 94 19.36 1.22 9.62
N TYR A 95 18.64 0.10 9.57
CA TYR A 95 17.19 0.08 9.38
C TYR A 95 16.47 0.79 10.53
N ILE A 96 16.78 0.43 11.78
CA ILE A 96 16.20 1.06 12.97
C ILE A 96 16.46 2.56 12.99
N LYS A 97 17.70 2.99 12.70
CA LYS A 97 18.05 4.41 12.59
C LYS A 97 17.26 5.14 11.50
N SER A 98 17.09 4.50 10.34
CA SER A 98 16.31 5.08 9.24
C SER A 98 14.86 5.24 9.63
N ALA A 99 14.28 4.24 10.31
CA ALA A 99 12.88 4.30 10.71
C ALA A 99 12.64 5.32 11.82
N GLN A 100 13.56 5.45 12.79
CA GLN A 100 13.51 6.55 13.76
C GLN A 100 13.59 7.92 13.07
N ALA A 101 14.47 8.08 12.08
CA ALA A 101 14.54 9.33 11.33
C ALA A 101 13.24 9.64 10.55
N THR A 102 12.56 8.61 10.04
CA THR A 102 11.23 8.77 9.44
C THR A 102 10.19 9.22 10.47
N LEU A 103 10.20 8.65 11.68
CA LEU A 103 9.31 9.11 12.76
C LEU A 103 9.56 10.55 13.16
N ASP A 104 10.83 10.92 13.35
CA ASP A 104 11.21 12.27 13.73
C ASP A 104 10.79 13.28 12.64
N TRP A 105 10.97 12.91 11.37
CA TRP A 105 10.50 13.72 10.23
C TRP A 105 8.97 13.85 10.19
N LEU A 106 8.25 12.78 10.51
CA LEU A 106 6.79 12.74 10.48
C LEU A 106 6.13 13.70 11.49
N GLU A 107 6.85 14.13 12.52
CA GLU A 107 6.35 15.14 13.47
C GLU A 107 6.29 16.55 12.87
N GLU A 108 7.11 16.84 11.86
CA GLU A 108 7.23 18.14 11.22
C GLU A 108 6.69 18.15 9.78
N ALA A 109 6.39 16.98 9.21
CA ALA A 109 5.90 16.80 7.85
C ALA A 109 4.53 17.45 7.62
N ASP A 110 4.32 17.95 6.41
CA ASP A 110 3.00 18.44 6.00
C ASP A 110 2.07 17.32 5.50
N MET A 111 0.81 17.67 5.25
CA MET A 111 -0.24 16.73 4.87
C MET A 111 0.09 15.97 3.57
N ASP A 112 0.50 16.71 2.54
CA ASP A 112 0.84 16.14 1.22
C ASP A 112 2.06 15.21 1.34
N GLU A 113 3.03 15.55 2.19
CA GLU A 113 4.19 14.72 2.49
C GLU A 113 3.81 13.41 3.20
N VAL A 114 2.87 13.44 4.15
CA VAL A 114 2.36 12.24 4.82
C VAL A 114 1.62 11.33 3.84
N GLU A 115 0.74 11.89 3.00
CA GLU A 115 0.02 11.13 1.97
C GLU A 115 1.00 10.45 1.00
N GLN A 116 2.02 11.18 0.55
CA GLN A 116 3.05 10.61 -0.33
C GLN A 116 3.77 9.43 0.33
N LEU A 117 4.11 9.53 1.61
CA LEU A 117 4.73 8.42 2.34
C LEU A 117 3.80 7.20 2.40
N GLN A 118 2.51 7.39 2.63
CA GLN A 118 1.53 6.30 2.66
C GLN A 118 1.46 5.56 1.32
N ILE A 119 1.40 6.32 0.23
CA ILE A 119 1.40 5.77 -1.13
C ILE A 119 2.67 4.96 -1.37
N ASP A 120 3.83 5.52 -1.02
CA ASP A 120 5.12 4.85 -1.20
C ASP A 120 5.21 3.55 -0.39
N LEU A 121 4.69 3.53 0.83
CA LEU A 121 4.64 2.33 1.69
C LEU A 121 3.72 1.26 1.10
N GLU A 122 2.54 1.63 0.60
CA GLU A 122 1.61 0.67 0.00
C GLU A 122 2.19 0.09 -1.31
N LEU A 123 2.75 0.93 -2.17
CA LEU A 123 3.44 0.49 -3.38
C LEU A 123 4.59 -0.46 -3.06
N ARG A 124 5.36 -0.16 -2.01
CA ARG A 124 6.44 -1.04 -1.54
C ARG A 124 5.90 -2.36 -1.02
N ARG A 125 4.77 -2.36 -0.31
CA ARG A 125 4.12 -3.57 0.20
C ARG A 125 3.66 -4.47 -0.93
N GLU A 126 3.00 -3.89 -1.94
CA GLU A 126 2.58 -4.60 -3.16
C GLU A 126 3.80 -5.21 -3.88
N GLU A 127 4.88 -4.44 -4.04
CA GLU A 127 6.11 -4.94 -4.66
C GLU A 127 6.67 -6.15 -3.89
N LEU A 128 6.76 -6.05 -2.56
CA LEU A 128 7.27 -7.13 -1.70
C LEU A 128 6.43 -8.40 -1.78
N GLN A 129 5.11 -8.30 -1.95
CA GLN A 129 4.24 -9.47 -2.14
C GLN A 129 4.60 -10.23 -3.43
N THR A 130 5.00 -9.54 -4.49
CA THR A 130 5.39 -10.21 -5.74
C THR A 130 6.69 -11.01 -5.63
N TYR A 131 7.55 -10.73 -4.64
CA TYR A 131 8.83 -11.40 -4.50
C TYR A 131 8.72 -12.88 -4.06
N THR A 132 7.56 -13.30 -3.57
CA THR A 132 7.25 -14.70 -3.27
C THR A 132 6.51 -15.40 -4.41
N GLU A 133 6.10 -14.67 -5.45
CA GLU A 133 5.41 -15.24 -6.60
C GLU A 133 6.38 -15.83 -7.62
N VAL A 134 6.06 -17.04 -8.10
CA VAL A 134 6.81 -17.70 -9.17
C VAL A 134 6.56 -16.98 -10.50
N ASP A 135 7.64 -16.58 -11.17
CA ASP A 135 7.63 -16.06 -12.54
C ASP A 135 7.85 -17.21 -13.54
N ARG A 136 8.91 -18.01 -13.33
CA ARG A 136 9.26 -19.13 -14.21
C ARG A 136 10.07 -20.22 -13.51
N VAL A 137 9.83 -21.47 -13.87
CA VAL A 137 10.75 -22.59 -13.55
C VAL A 137 11.82 -22.68 -14.64
N ILE A 138 13.08 -22.49 -14.26
CA ILE A 138 14.23 -22.50 -15.19
C ILE A 138 14.74 -23.92 -15.44
N SER A 139 14.82 -24.71 -14.37
CA SER A 139 15.41 -26.05 -14.40
C SER A 139 14.80 -26.91 -13.30
N SER A 140 14.93 -28.22 -13.43
CA SER A 140 14.60 -29.19 -12.39
C SER A 140 15.78 -30.13 -12.19
N ARG A 141 15.96 -30.59 -10.95
CA ARG A 141 16.96 -31.59 -10.59
C ARG A 141 16.38 -32.59 -9.61
N SER A 142 16.93 -33.80 -9.62
CA SER A 142 16.76 -34.70 -8.48
C SER A 142 17.58 -34.09 -7.33
N GLY A 143 16.88 -33.60 -6.32
CA GLY A 143 17.43 -33.03 -5.10
C GLY A 143 18.09 -34.09 -4.22
N VAL A 144 18.67 -33.63 -3.12
CA VAL A 144 19.20 -34.55 -2.10
C VAL A 144 18.00 -35.16 -1.39
N ALA A 145 17.97 -36.49 -1.20
CA ALA A 145 16.87 -37.16 -0.53
C ALA A 145 16.59 -36.51 0.83
N SER A 146 15.49 -35.76 0.94
CA SER A 146 14.96 -35.33 2.21
C SER A 146 14.40 -36.56 2.90
N ARG A 147 14.59 -36.66 4.22
CA ARG A 147 14.08 -37.79 5.02
C ARG A 147 12.55 -37.85 5.05
N GLU A 148 11.86 -36.84 4.51
CA GLU A 148 10.44 -36.57 4.72
C GLU A 148 9.59 -36.69 3.44
N SER A 149 10.19 -36.86 2.25
CA SER A 149 9.46 -36.90 0.96
C SER A 149 9.99 -37.96 -0.01
N ASP A 150 9.07 -38.72 -0.62
CA ASP A 150 9.35 -39.69 -1.67
C ASP A 150 9.68 -39.00 -3.02
N ASP A 151 9.22 -37.75 -3.23
CA ASP A 151 9.51 -36.96 -4.43
C ASP A 151 10.51 -35.85 -4.10
N ASN A 152 11.78 -36.17 -4.29
CA ASN A 152 12.89 -35.26 -4.02
C ASN A 152 13.20 -34.32 -5.20
N THR A 153 12.20 -33.96 -6.01
CA THR A 153 12.43 -33.06 -7.14
C THR A 153 12.50 -31.61 -6.67
N GLU A 154 13.62 -30.95 -6.99
CA GLU A 154 13.83 -29.52 -6.76
C GLU A 154 13.76 -28.76 -8.08
N TYR A 155 13.25 -27.53 -8.01
CA TYR A 155 13.08 -26.64 -9.15
C TYR A 155 13.89 -25.36 -8.93
N LEU A 156 14.64 -24.95 -9.94
CA LEU A 156 15.28 -23.64 -9.95
C LEU A 156 14.23 -22.60 -10.35
N VAL A 157 13.82 -21.79 -9.39
CA VAL A 157 12.73 -20.83 -9.53
C VAL A 157 13.27 -19.44 -9.81
N LYS A 158 12.69 -18.81 -10.84
CA LYS A 158 12.76 -17.38 -11.07
C LYS A 158 11.56 -16.72 -10.41
N TRP A 159 11.83 -15.75 -9.55
CA TRP A 159 10.84 -14.97 -8.78
C TRP A 159 10.41 -13.72 -9.55
N LYS A 160 9.16 -13.28 -9.40
CA LYS A 160 8.68 -12.03 -10.03
C LYS A 160 9.40 -10.82 -9.46
N ASN A 161 9.58 -9.80 -10.31
CA ASN A 161 10.22 -8.51 -9.98
C ASN A 161 11.63 -8.59 -9.35
N LEU A 162 12.23 -9.78 -9.35
CA LEU A 162 13.58 -10.04 -8.88
C LEU A 162 14.49 -10.44 -10.05
N PRO A 163 15.80 -10.13 -9.99
CA PRO A 163 16.76 -10.52 -11.03
C PRO A 163 17.05 -12.03 -11.06
N TYR A 164 17.73 -12.51 -12.11
CA TYR A 164 18.02 -13.94 -12.29
C TYR A 164 19.11 -14.49 -11.35
N ASP A 165 19.94 -13.62 -10.77
CA ASP A 165 21.01 -13.98 -9.84
C ASP A 165 20.49 -14.38 -8.44
N VAL A 166 19.23 -14.06 -8.13
CA VAL A 166 18.56 -14.45 -6.88
C VAL A 166 17.62 -15.64 -7.05
N CYS A 167 17.69 -16.36 -8.17
CA CYS A 167 16.98 -17.63 -8.34
C CYS A 167 17.44 -18.65 -7.29
N THR A 168 16.49 -19.41 -6.74
CA THR A 168 16.75 -20.42 -5.70
C THR A 168 16.18 -21.77 -6.10
N TRP A 169 16.75 -22.83 -5.54
CA TRP A 169 16.22 -24.19 -5.68
C TRP A 169 15.17 -24.41 -4.59
N GLU A 170 13.94 -24.71 -4.99
CA GLU A 170 12.82 -24.98 -4.08
C GLU A 170 12.26 -26.37 -4.33
N THR A 171 11.78 -27.03 -3.29
CA THR A 171 11.14 -28.35 -3.40
C THR A 171 9.73 -28.22 -3.97
N SER A 172 9.21 -29.31 -4.55
CA SER A 172 7.84 -29.32 -5.03
C SER A 172 6.81 -28.97 -3.95
N ASP A 173 7.08 -29.30 -2.68
CA ASP A 173 6.13 -29.09 -1.58
C ASP A 173 5.99 -27.61 -1.24
N VAL A 174 7.11 -26.88 -1.23
CA VAL A 174 7.15 -25.43 -0.97
C VAL A 174 6.44 -24.65 -2.08
N LEU A 175 6.51 -25.12 -3.33
CA LEU A 175 5.89 -24.44 -4.49
C LEU A 175 4.40 -24.75 -4.70
N LYS A 176 3.85 -25.76 -4.03
CA LYS A 176 2.44 -26.17 -4.15
C LYS A 176 1.53 -25.53 -3.11
N SER A 177 2.09 -24.89 -2.09
CA SER A 177 1.35 -24.17 -1.05
C SER A 177 0.83 -22.83 -1.55
#